data_AF-A0A7S0JNR2-F1
#
_entry.id   AF-A0A7S0JNR2-F1
#
_cell.length_a   1.000
_cell.length_b   1.000
_cell.length_c   1.000
_cell.angle_alpha   90.00
_cell.angle_beta   90.00
_cell.angle_gamma   90.00
#
_symmetry.space_group_name_H-M   'P 1'
#
loop_
_entity.id
_entity.type
_entity.pdbx_description
1 polymer ?
#
loop_
_entity_poly.entity_id
_entity_poly.type
_entity_poly.pdbx_seq_one_letter_code
_entity_poly.pdbx_strand_id
1 'polypeptide(L)'
;QRAPFVVRQVAEAERLRSRLQDERDCRSRLASLAGSDPVDAFEEYKEAIAWADRLELTGEDVQAVKGRFATVRDRKEAKEELSKGIRNGDRLLIETAMAKVRELSESWGPIVPAETLRQAEATLEVIRKEDEALAGLRAAVSDPAGSLLQAKEVARREAAREAGSDGGGAGAAASAGMGIGVLSTDLLDAAMARARDATVSTKVGKDLIKTAELLVELRSAFKAGPDWERVEAAVAAAVAARDEHEGVSREALAEVARAEAEVNDRKFVALVESALKRGRATGPVGELDTAHCDPDVLTPVIERGESLGEDLSPPNRALLEVARLMRRLRVALKAHDFASVRRCVGEAMRLLVPGVAVEELRAAKEEADDHAICAQLHDALSRGGAEGTVGALDG
;
A
#
# COMPACT_ATOMS: atom_id res chain seq x y z
N GLN A 1 -22.57 -94.01 -7.27
CA GLN A 1 -22.76 -92.66 -6.70
C GLN A 1 -21.37 -92.02 -6.56
N ARG A 2 -20.90 -91.29 -7.58
CA ARG A 2 -19.67 -90.48 -7.48
C ARG A 2 -20.08 -89.14 -6.87
N ALA A 3 -19.57 -88.83 -5.69
CA ALA A 3 -19.91 -87.61 -4.98
C ALA A 3 -19.47 -86.37 -5.79
N PRO A 4 -20.30 -85.32 -5.94
CA PRO A 4 -19.99 -84.10 -6.69
C PRO A 4 -19.01 -83.15 -5.97
N PHE A 5 -18.11 -83.69 -5.14
CA PHE A 5 -17.26 -82.90 -4.25
C PHE A 5 -16.02 -82.26 -4.93
N VAL A 6 -15.75 -82.55 -6.19
CA VAL A 6 -14.43 -82.22 -6.80
C VAL A 6 -14.43 -80.87 -7.55
N VAL A 7 -15.52 -80.45 -8.20
CA VAL A 7 -15.47 -79.29 -9.13
C VAL A 7 -15.42 -77.94 -8.40
N ARG A 8 -16.21 -77.74 -7.33
CA ARG A 8 -16.19 -76.49 -6.55
C ARG A 8 -14.86 -76.26 -5.85
N GLN A 9 -14.26 -77.33 -5.31
CA GLN A 9 -12.97 -77.27 -4.63
C GLN A 9 -11.83 -76.94 -5.60
N VAL A 10 -11.87 -77.43 -6.84
CA VAL A 10 -10.88 -77.09 -7.88
C VAL A 10 -10.98 -75.62 -8.28
N ALA A 11 -12.19 -75.10 -8.55
CA ALA A 11 -12.36 -73.69 -8.91
C ALA A 11 -11.94 -72.72 -7.80
N GLU A 12 -12.23 -73.07 -6.54
CA GLU A 12 -11.77 -72.31 -5.38
C GLU A 12 -10.24 -72.37 -5.23
N ALA A 13 -9.63 -73.54 -5.40
CA ALA A 13 -8.19 -73.71 -5.38
C ALA A 13 -7.49 -72.93 -6.51
N GLU A 14 -8.05 -72.91 -7.72
CA GLU A 14 -7.55 -72.11 -8.84
C GLU A 14 -7.62 -70.61 -8.55
N ARG A 15 -8.73 -70.14 -7.96
CA ARG A 15 -8.89 -68.75 -7.54
C ARG A 15 -7.88 -68.36 -6.46
N LEU A 16 -7.69 -69.22 -5.45
CA LEU A 16 -6.68 -69.00 -4.40
C LEU A 16 -5.26 -69.00 -4.96
N ARG A 17 -4.94 -69.93 -5.88
CA ARG A 17 -3.64 -69.98 -6.54
C ARG A 17 -3.38 -68.70 -7.34
N SER A 18 -4.37 -68.22 -8.10
CA SER A 18 -4.27 -66.97 -8.85
C SER A 18 -4.02 -65.78 -7.92
N ARG A 19 -4.78 -65.67 -6.82
CA ARG A 19 -4.58 -64.60 -5.83
C ARG A 19 -3.18 -64.65 -5.21
N LEU A 20 -2.71 -65.82 -4.79
CA LEU A 20 -1.37 -65.98 -4.22
C LEU A 20 -0.25 -65.62 -5.22
N GLN A 21 -0.47 -65.88 -6.51
CA GLN A 21 0.45 -65.48 -7.57
C GLN A 21 0.46 -63.95 -7.73
N ASP A 22 -0.71 -63.31 -7.78
CA ASP A 22 -0.81 -61.84 -7.83
C ASP A 22 -0.16 -61.18 -6.61
N GLU A 23 -0.37 -61.74 -5.41
CA GLU A 23 0.26 -61.26 -4.17
C GLU A 23 1.78 -61.40 -4.20
N ARG A 24 2.30 -62.53 -4.72
CA ARG A 24 3.74 -62.75 -4.90
C ARG A 24 4.32 -61.75 -5.90
N ASP A 25 3.66 -61.54 -7.04
CA ASP A 25 4.14 -60.66 -8.10
C ASP A 25 4.10 -59.19 -7.64
N CYS A 26 3.04 -58.79 -6.93
CA CYS A 26 2.94 -57.47 -6.30
C CYS A 26 4.05 -57.25 -5.27
N ARG A 27 4.33 -58.23 -4.39
CA ARG A 27 5.45 -58.14 -3.42
C ARG A 27 6.79 -58.06 -4.13
N SER A 28 7.00 -58.84 -5.19
CA SER A 28 8.22 -58.77 -6.00
C SER A 28 8.40 -57.39 -6.63
N ARG A 29 7.32 -56.77 -7.12
CA ARG A 29 7.35 -55.41 -7.67
C ARG A 29 7.65 -54.37 -6.60
N LEU A 30 6.99 -54.44 -5.44
CA LEU A 30 7.27 -53.56 -4.30
C LEU A 30 8.73 -53.67 -3.82
N ALA A 31 9.27 -54.88 -3.74
CA ALA A 31 10.66 -55.14 -3.38
C ALA A 31 11.63 -54.53 -4.41
N SER A 32 11.31 -54.61 -5.71
CA SER A 32 12.13 -53.96 -6.75
C SER A 32 12.08 -52.43 -6.64
N LEU A 33 10.92 -51.87 -6.32
CA LEU A 33 10.76 -50.42 -6.14
C LEU A 33 11.46 -49.91 -4.88
N ALA A 34 11.60 -50.73 -3.84
CA ALA A 34 12.31 -50.36 -2.62
C ALA A 34 13.80 -49.98 -2.85
N GLY A 35 14.39 -50.32 -4.01
CA GLY A 35 15.72 -49.84 -4.41
C GLY A 35 15.75 -48.55 -5.23
N SER A 36 14.60 -48.07 -5.71
CA SER A 36 14.47 -46.89 -6.57
C SER A 36 14.00 -45.65 -5.81
N ASP A 37 14.33 -44.45 -6.31
CA ASP A 37 13.83 -43.21 -5.74
C ASP A 37 12.36 -43.00 -6.14
N PRO A 38 11.42 -42.84 -5.18
CA PRO A 38 10.01 -42.62 -5.50
C PRO A 38 9.72 -41.29 -6.21
N VAL A 39 10.67 -40.34 -6.24
CA VAL A 39 10.56 -39.11 -7.05
C VAL A 39 10.76 -39.42 -8.54
N ASP A 40 11.72 -40.30 -8.85
CA ASP A 40 12.04 -40.67 -10.23
C ASP A 40 11.08 -41.73 -10.79
N ALA A 41 10.57 -42.61 -9.92
CA ALA A 41 9.64 -43.69 -10.24
C ALA A 41 8.21 -43.45 -9.71
N PHE A 42 7.72 -42.21 -9.80
CA PHE A 42 6.47 -41.79 -9.15
C PHE A 42 5.25 -42.62 -9.60
N GLU A 43 5.08 -42.82 -10.91
CA GLU A 43 3.93 -43.57 -11.43
C GLU A 43 4.04 -45.07 -11.08
N GLU A 44 5.25 -45.64 -11.09
CA GLU A 44 5.46 -47.04 -10.72
C GLU A 44 5.13 -47.30 -9.24
N TYR A 45 5.50 -46.38 -8.35
CA TYR A 45 5.12 -46.43 -6.94
C TYR A 45 3.60 -46.32 -6.76
N LYS A 46 2.97 -45.36 -7.43
CA LYS A 46 1.52 -45.14 -7.37
C LYS A 46 0.74 -46.36 -7.85
N GLU A 47 1.15 -46.95 -8.97
CA GLU A 47 0.57 -48.19 -9.50
C GLU A 47 0.76 -49.37 -8.56
N ALA A 48 1.96 -49.56 -8.01
CA ALA A 48 2.27 -50.66 -7.11
C ALA A 48 1.50 -50.56 -5.78
N ILE A 49 1.35 -49.34 -5.23
CA ILE A 49 0.55 -49.08 -4.04
C ILE A 49 -0.93 -49.38 -4.32
N ALA A 50 -1.47 -48.90 -5.44
CA ALA A 50 -2.84 -49.19 -5.84
C ALA A 50 -3.08 -50.69 -6.08
N TRP A 51 -2.08 -51.41 -6.60
CA TRP A 51 -2.15 -52.87 -6.74
C TRP A 51 -2.17 -53.57 -5.39
N ALA A 52 -1.30 -53.16 -4.46
CA ALA A 52 -1.27 -53.68 -3.09
C ALA A 52 -2.58 -53.44 -2.34
N ASP A 53 -3.18 -52.26 -2.50
CA ASP A 53 -4.47 -51.91 -1.88
C ASP A 53 -5.61 -52.79 -2.41
N ARG A 54 -5.66 -53.05 -3.72
CA ARG A 54 -6.65 -53.95 -4.32
C ARG A 54 -6.54 -55.40 -3.82
N LEU A 55 -5.33 -55.84 -3.49
CA LEU A 55 -5.08 -57.18 -2.95
C LEU A 55 -5.21 -57.25 -1.42
N GLU A 56 -5.49 -56.12 -0.76
CA GLU A 56 -5.53 -55.98 0.71
C GLU A 56 -4.22 -56.45 1.37
N LEU A 57 -3.09 -56.24 0.69
CA LEU A 57 -1.79 -56.67 1.17
C LEU A 57 -1.37 -55.87 2.41
N THR A 58 -1.09 -56.61 3.48
CA THR A 58 -0.46 -56.07 4.69
C THR A 58 0.94 -56.67 4.85
N GLY A 59 1.88 -55.84 5.27
CA GLY A 59 3.28 -56.24 5.43
C GLY A 59 4.19 -55.03 5.58
N GLU A 60 5.36 -55.27 6.17
CA GLU A 60 6.40 -54.27 6.39
C GLU A 60 6.84 -53.63 5.06
N ASP A 61 7.02 -54.44 4.01
CA ASP A 61 7.40 -53.96 2.67
C ASP A 61 6.39 -52.95 2.08
N VAL A 62 5.09 -53.22 2.24
CA VAL A 62 4.01 -52.34 1.74
C VAL A 62 4.02 -51.02 2.52
N GLN A 63 4.17 -51.09 3.84
CA GLN A 63 4.24 -49.89 4.70
C GLN A 63 5.49 -49.06 4.42
N ALA A 64 6.63 -49.71 4.17
CA ALA A 64 7.87 -49.03 3.79
C ALA A 64 7.72 -48.28 2.47
N VAL A 65 7.12 -48.91 1.44
CA VAL A 65 6.87 -48.27 0.14
C VAL A 65 5.85 -47.13 0.26
N LYS A 66 4.76 -47.32 1.00
CA LYS A 66 3.76 -46.26 1.26
C LYS A 66 4.36 -45.08 2.03
N GLY A 67 5.16 -45.35 3.06
CA GLY A 67 5.86 -44.33 3.84
C GLY A 67 6.79 -43.50 2.98
N ARG A 68 7.59 -44.14 2.11
CA ARG A 68 8.43 -43.44 1.13
C ARG A 68 7.61 -42.60 0.16
N PHE A 69 6.53 -43.15 -0.39
CA PHE A 69 5.69 -42.44 -1.35
C PHE A 69 4.98 -41.22 -0.75
N ALA A 70 4.55 -41.29 0.52
CA ALA A 70 3.91 -40.19 1.22
C ALA A 70 4.81 -38.92 1.28
N THR A 71 6.13 -39.10 1.25
CA THR A 71 7.09 -37.99 1.30
C THR A 71 7.43 -37.39 -0.08
N VAL A 72 6.99 -38.00 -1.18
CA VAL A 72 7.39 -37.55 -2.54
C VAL A 72 7.00 -36.10 -2.79
N ARG A 73 5.81 -35.70 -2.33
CA ARG A 73 5.37 -34.31 -2.44
C ARG A 73 6.35 -33.37 -1.74
N ASP A 74 6.66 -33.65 -0.47
CA ASP A 74 7.53 -32.79 0.34
C ASP A 74 8.97 -32.74 -0.22
N ARG A 75 9.46 -33.85 -0.78
CA ARG A 75 10.77 -33.95 -1.46
C ARG A 75 10.79 -33.12 -2.75
N LYS A 76 9.73 -33.22 -3.56
CA LYS A 76 9.59 -32.43 -4.80
C LYS A 76 9.50 -30.94 -4.50
N GLU A 77 8.68 -30.56 -3.54
CA GLU A 77 8.56 -29.17 -3.07
C GLU A 77 9.92 -28.65 -2.58
N ALA A 78 10.63 -29.38 -1.71
CA ALA A 78 11.92 -28.95 -1.19
C ALA A 78 12.97 -28.76 -2.31
N LYS A 79 12.98 -29.66 -3.31
CA LYS A 79 13.87 -29.56 -4.48
C LYS A 79 13.52 -28.36 -5.37
N GLU A 80 12.24 -28.12 -5.61
CA GLU A 80 11.75 -26.98 -6.40
C GLU A 80 12.03 -25.66 -5.69
N GLU A 81 11.77 -25.57 -4.39
CA GLU A 81 12.08 -24.40 -3.55
C GLU A 81 13.57 -24.11 -3.53
N LEU A 82 14.41 -25.12 -3.34
CA LEU A 82 15.86 -24.95 -3.38
C LEU A 82 16.32 -24.44 -4.75
N SER A 83 15.83 -25.04 -5.83
CA SER A 83 16.17 -24.63 -7.20
C SER A 83 15.68 -23.21 -7.51
N LYS A 84 14.52 -22.82 -6.97
CA LYS A 84 13.97 -21.46 -7.08
C LYS A 84 14.82 -20.47 -6.25
N GLY A 85 15.20 -20.84 -5.04
CA GLY A 85 16.07 -20.05 -4.17
C GLY A 85 17.42 -19.77 -4.81
N ILE A 86 18.08 -20.80 -5.37
CA ILE A 86 19.34 -20.66 -6.10
C ILE A 86 19.19 -19.72 -7.29
N ARG A 87 18.16 -19.91 -8.14
CA ARG A 87 17.93 -19.07 -9.32
C ARG A 87 17.66 -17.61 -8.97
N ASN A 88 16.95 -17.36 -7.87
CA ASN A 88 16.57 -16.01 -7.44
C ASN A 88 17.65 -15.34 -6.57
N GLY A 89 18.59 -16.10 -6.02
CA GLY A 89 19.52 -15.63 -4.99
C GLY A 89 18.80 -15.28 -3.67
N ASP A 90 17.74 -16.02 -3.32
CA ASP A 90 16.97 -15.80 -2.09
C ASP A 90 17.55 -16.61 -0.94
N ARG A 91 18.25 -15.93 -0.03
CA ARG A 91 18.92 -16.55 1.13
C ARG A 91 17.97 -17.36 1.99
N LEU A 92 16.84 -16.77 2.39
CA LEU A 92 15.91 -17.39 3.33
C LEU A 92 15.27 -18.64 2.72
N LEU A 93 14.91 -18.57 1.43
CA LEU A 93 14.37 -19.72 0.70
C LEU A 93 15.41 -20.84 0.56
N ILE A 94 16.68 -20.51 0.27
CA ILE A 94 17.75 -21.50 0.21
C ILE A 94 17.98 -22.15 1.59
N GLU A 95 18.14 -21.37 2.66
CA GLU A 95 18.38 -21.89 4.01
C GLU A 95 17.23 -22.79 4.49
N THR A 96 15.98 -22.36 4.27
CA THR A 96 14.78 -23.12 4.65
C THR A 96 14.68 -24.42 3.85
N ALA A 97 14.88 -24.37 2.53
CA ALA A 97 14.85 -25.55 1.68
C ALA A 97 16.00 -26.51 2.00
N MET A 98 17.21 -26.01 2.28
CA MET A 98 18.34 -26.84 2.73
C MET A 98 18.07 -27.53 4.06
N ALA A 99 17.43 -26.85 5.03
CA ALA A 99 17.02 -27.45 6.29
C ALA A 99 16.03 -28.60 6.07
N LYS A 100 14.98 -28.38 5.25
CA LYS A 100 14.00 -29.41 4.87
C LYS A 100 14.64 -30.58 4.13
N VAL A 101 15.60 -30.31 3.23
CA VAL A 101 16.35 -31.35 2.52
C VAL A 101 17.20 -32.19 3.49
N ARG A 102 17.84 -31.58 4.50
CA ARG A 102 18.62 -32.29 5.52
C ARG A 102 17.73 -33.21 6.36
N GLU A 103 16.62 -32.69 6.88
CA GLU A 103 15.64 -33.45 7.66
C GLU A 103 15.12 -34.67 6.88
N LEU A 104 14.69 -34.45 5.64
CA LEU A 104 14.20 -35.54 4.80
C LEU A 104 15.34 -36.52 4.43
N SER A 105 16.59 -36.05 4.31
CA SER A 105 17.74 -36.89 3.96
C SER A 105 18.22 -37.79 5.11
N GLU A 106 18.03 -37.36 6.36
CA GLU A 106 18.30 -38.21 7.55
C GLU A 106 17.39 -39.44 7.57
N SER A 107 16.13 -39.28 7.14
CA SER A 107 15.14 -40.35 7.14
C SER A 107 15.22 -41.26 5.91
N TRP A 108 15.59 -40.72 4.76
CA TRP A 108 15.40 -41.40 3.47
C TRP A 108 16.64 -41.45 2.56
N GLY A 109 17.78 -40.95 3.02
CA GLY A 109 19.00 -40.84 2.21
C GLY A 109 19.01 -39.60 1.31
N PRO A 110 20.02 -39.44 0.44
CA PRO A 110 20.22 -38.21 -0.33
C PRO A 110 19.09 -37.96 -1.33
N ILE A 111 18.40 -36.82 -1.18
CA ILE A 111 17.22 -36.45 -1.99
C ILE A 111 17.58 -35.53 -3.16
N VAL A 112 18.62 -34.74 -2.96
CA VAL A 112 19.06 -33.72 -3.90
C VAL A 112 20.50 -34.08 -4.33
N PRO A 113 20.85 -33.95 -5.61
CA PRO A 113 22.21 -34.18 -6.06
C PRO A 113 23.23 -33.31 -5.29
N ALA A 114 24.38 -33.88 -4.95
CA ALA A 114 25.45 -33.17 -4.23
C ALA A 114 25.95 -31.92 -4.97
N GLU A 115 25.83 -31.87 -6.30
CA GLU A 115 26.12 -30.68 -7.11
C GLU A 115 25.18 -29.52 -6.79
N THR A 116 23.88 -29.77 -6.65
CA THR A 116 22.89 -28.74 -6.33
C THR A 116 23.10 -28.18 -4.92
N LEU A 117 23.51 -29.02 -3.96
CA LEU A 117 23.88 -28.57 -2.62
C LEU A 117 25.13 -27.69 -2.64
N ARG A 118 26.18 -28.07 -3.39
CA ARG A 118 27.37 -27.24 -3.60
C ARG A 118 27.03 -25.91 -4.28
N GLN A 119 26.12 -25.92 -5.26
CA GLN A 119 25.64 -24.71 -5.92
C GLN A 119 24.87 -23.80 -4.95
N ALA A 120 24.04 -24.38 -4.07
CA ALA A 120 23.34 -23.63 -3.03
C ALA A 120 24.32 -22.96 -2.05
N GLU A 121 25.31 -23.70 -1.56
CA GLU A 121 26.36 -23.18 -0.66
C GLU A 121 27.18 -22.07 -1.34
N ALA A 122 27.59 -22.27 -2.60
CA ALA A 122 28.27 -21.24 -3.37
C ALA A 122 27.42 -19.99 -3.56
N THR A 123 26.11 -20.15 -3.79
CA THR A 123 25.16 -19.03 -3.92
C THR A 123 24.99 -18.29 -2.59
N LEU A 124 24.89 -19.00 -1.46
CA LEU A 124 24.83 -18.38 -0.13
C LEU A 124 26.10 -17.57 0.19
N GLU A 125 27.27 -18.07 -0.21
CA GLU A 125 28.53 -17.34 -0.02
C GLU A 125 28.61 -16.07 -0.89
N VAL A 126 28.08 -16.11 -2.12
CA VAL A 126 27.91 -14.92 -2.96
C VAL A 126 26.95 -13.93 -2.29
N ILE A 127 25.78 -14.39 -1.85
CA ILE A 127 24.81 -13.53 -1.16
C ILE A 127 25.42 -12.91 0.10
N ARG A 128 26.19 -13.66 0.89
CA ARG A 128 26.87 -13.13 2.09
C ARG A 128 27.83 -12.00 1.74
N LYS A 129 28.65 -12.16 0.70
CA LYS A 129 29.57 -11.11 0.24
C LYS A 129 28.83 -9.89 -0.29
N GLU A 130 27.75 -10.10 -1.03
CA GLU A 130 26.89 -9.03 -1.51
C GLU A 130 26.20 -8.30 -0.36
N ASP A 131 25.68 -9.02 0.65
CA ASP A 131 25.08 -8.44 1.86
C ASP A 131 26.08 -7.58 2.63
N GLU A 132 27.34 -8.03 2.76
CA GLU A 132 28.42 -7.26 3.38
C GLU A 132 28.74 -5.99 2.59
N ALA A 133 28.80 -6.08 1.25
CA ALA A 133 29.03 -4.92 0.39
C ALA A 133 27.85 -3.94 0.41
N LEU A 134 26.61 -4.44 0.50
CA LEU A 134 25.38 -3.67 0.49
C LEU A 134 24.95 -3.20 1.89
N ALA A 135 25.60 -3.63 2.97
CA ALA A 135 25.26 -3.24 4.33
C ALA A 135 25.28 -1.72 4.50
N GLY A 136 26.27 -1.04 3.93
CA GLY A 136 26.35 0.43 3.93
C GLY A 136 25.21 1.09 3.15
N LEU A 137 24.74 0.46 2.07
CA LEU A 137 23.62 0.96 1.28
C LEU A 137 22.29 0.80 2.02
N ARG A 138 22.04 -0.36 2.63
CA ARG A 138 20.87 -0.59 3.47
C ARG A 138 20.81 0.41 4.63
N ALA A 139 21.95 0.66 5.28
CA ALA A 139 22.05 1.65 6.33
C ALA A 139 21.73 3.06 5.83
N ALA A 140 22.25 3.47 4.67
CA ALA A 140 21.98 4.79 4.09
C ALA A 140 20.54 4.98 3.60
N VAL A 141 19.92 3.91 3.08
CA VAL A 141 18.49 3.90 2.70
C VAL A 141 17.60 4.01 3.94
N SER A 142 17.94 3.26 5.00
CA SER A 142 17.18 3.24 6.25
C SER A 142 17.47 4.42 7.17
N ASP A 143 18.49 5.23 6.88
CA ASP A 143 18.92 6.32 7.74
C ASP A 143 17.82 7.40 7.83
N PRO A 144 17.21 7.59 9.01
CA PRO A 144 16.20 8.61 9.19
C PRO A 144 16.76 10.01 8.98
N ALA A 145 18.06 10.24 9.21
CA ALA A 145 18.70 11.56 9.08
C ALA A 145 18.69 12.07 7.64
N GLY A 146 18.76 11.16 6.65
CA GLY A 146 18.64 11.49 5.23
C GLY A 146 17.20 11.41 4.70
N SER A 147 16.25 10.92 5.52
CA SER A 147 14.88 10.66 5.06
C SER A 147 14.01 11.91 5.09
N LEU A 148 13.08 12.01 4.12
CA LEU A 148 12.01 13.02 4.09
C LEU A 148 11.20 13.09 5.39
N LEU A 149 11.17 11.99 6.15
CA LEU A 149 10.59 11.91 7.49
C LEU A 149 11.10 12.99 8.43
N GLN A 150 12.41 12.99 8.62
CA GLN A 150 13.04 13.82 9.62
C GLN A 150 13.01 15.28 9.18
N ALA A 151 13.17 15.54 7.88
CA ALA A 151 13.00 16.88 7.32
C ALA A 151 11.61 17.48 7.61
N LYS A 152 10.54 16.68 7.51
CA LYS A 152 9.17 17.14 7.80
C LYS A 152 8.93 17.34 9.30
N GLU A 153 9.46 16.46 10.16
CA GLU A 153 9.33 16.62 11.61
C GLU A 153 10.12 17.82 12.15
N VAL A 154 11.34 18.04 11.63
CA VAL A 154 12.15 19.21 11.97
C VAL A 154 11.44 20.49 11.52
N ALA A 155 10.96 20.56 10.27
CA ALA A 155 10.21 21.70 9.77
C ALA A 155 8.94 21.98 10.60
N ARG A 156 8.22 20.94 11.03
CA ARG A 156 7.06 21.08 11.92
C ARG A 156 7.44 21.64 13.30
N ARG A 157 8.56 21.20 13.87
CA ARG A 157 9.05 21.70 15.18
C ARG A 157 9.51 23.15 15.08
N GLU A 158 10.19 23.51 14.00
CA GLU A 158 10.63 24.89 13.74
C GLU A 158 9.41 25.81 13.54
N ALA A 159 8.45 25.42 12.70
CA ALA A 159 7.21 26.18 12.51
C ALA A 159 6.39 26.33 13.81
N ALA A 160 6.32 25.28 14.64
CA ALA A 160 5.66 25.35 15.95
C ALA A 160 6.39 26.29 16.93
N ARG A 161 7.72 26.36 16.86
CA ARG A 161 8.54 27.27 17.68
C ARG A 161 8.35 28.72 17.26
N GLU A 162 8.30 28.99 15.96
CA GLU A 162 8.02 30.33 15.42
C GLU A 162 6.60 30.79 15.78
N ALA A 163 5.60 29.91 15.62
CA ALA A 163 4.21 30.20 15.98
C ALA A 163 4.01 30.45 17.49
N GLY A 164 4.86 29.90 18.35
CA GLY A 164 4.83 30.12 19.79
C GLY A 164 5.54 31.41 20.25
N SER A 165 6.29 32.09 19.38
CA SER A 165 7.14 33.22 19.77
C SER A 165 6.48 34.60 19.63
N ASP A 166 5.48 34.77 18.76
CA ASP A 166 4.77 36.06 18.59
C ASP A 166 3.26 35.86 18.45
N GLY A 167 2.51 36.22 19.50
CA GLY A 167 1.07 35.99 19.63
C GLY A 167 0.16 36.86 18.75
N GLY A 168 0.42 36.99 17.44
CA GLY A 168 -0.45 37.78 16.56
C GLY A 168 -0.14 37.69 15.07
N GLY A 169 -0.54 36.60 14.42
CA GLY A 169 -0.48 36.53 12.95
C GLY A 169 -0.87 35.17 12.36
N ALA A 170 -2.16 34.79 12.42
CA ALA A 170 -2.68 33.50 11.94
C ALA A 170 -2.74 33.32 10.40
N GLY A 171 -2.05 34.16 9.61
CA GLY A 171 -2.27 34.27 8.17
C GLY A 171 -1.35 33.47 7.24
N ALA A 172 -0.24 32.91 7.72
CA ALA A 172 0.84 32.42 6.83
C ALA A 172 1.24 30.94 7.03
N ALA A 173 0.44 30.13 7.73
CA ALA A 173 0.79 28.75 8.10
C ALA A 173 0.60 27.71 6.97
N ALA A 174 0.07 28.09 5.80
CA ALA A 174 -0.30 27.12 4.75
C ALA A 174 0.89 26.61 3.89
N SER A 175 2.07 27.16 4.08
CA SER A 175 3.29 26.72 3.36
C SER A 175 4.46 26.62 4.35
N ALA A 176 4.31 25.79 5.38
CA ALA A 176 5.47 25.28 6.11
C ALA A 176 6.29 24.45 5.11
N GLY A 177 7.19 25.14 4.40
CA GLY A 177 8.09 24.53 3.43
C GLY A 177 8.82 23.39 4.12
N MET A 178 8.87 22.24 3.45
CA MET A 178 9.74 21.14 3.86
C MET A 178 11.12 21.73 4.18
N GLY A 179 11.76 21.32 5.27
CA GLY A 179 13.11 21.75 5.62
C GLY A 179 14.11 21.20 4.61
N ILE A 180 14.12 21.77 3.40
CA ILE A 180 14.87 21.33 2.21
C ILE A 180 16.38 21.28 2.52
N GLY A 181 16.85 22.12 3.44
CA GLY A 181 18.25 22.19 3.85
C GLY A 181 18.79 20.96 4.59
N VAL A 182 17.93 20.07 5.09
CA VAL A 182 18.36 18.91 5.91
C VAL A 182 18.56 17.63 5.08
N LEU A 183 18.16 17.62 3.79
CA LEU A 183 18.29 16.44 2.94
C LEU A 183 19.74 16.26 2.47
N SER A 184 20.49 15.36 3.13
CA SER A 184 21.79 14.89 2.64
C SER A 184 21.60 13.64 1.76
N THR A 185 22.17 13.69 0.55
CA THR A 185 22.30 12.52 -0.33
C THR A 185 23.69 11.89 -0.23
N ASP A 186 24.63 12.53 0.46
CA ASP A 186 26.07 12.21 0.41
C ASP A 186 26.37 10.79 0.90
N LEU A 187 25.68 10.34 1.97
CA LEU A 187 25.83 8.98 2.48
C LEU A 187 25.31 7.93 1.50
N LEU A 188 24.19 8.23 0.82
CA LEU A 188 23.57 7.34 -0.15
C LEU A 188 24.42 7.27 -1.43
N ASP A 189 24.93 8.41 -1.90
CA ASP A 189 25.83 8.51 -3.04
C ASP A 189 27.14 7.74 -2.80
N ALA A 190 27.75 7.91 -1.62
CA ALA A 190 28.96 7.17 -1.24
C ALA A 190 28.70 5.65 -1.11
N ALA A 191 27.53 5.26 -0.63
CA ALA A 191 27.15 3.85 -0.53
C ALA A 191 26.86 3.23 -1.91
N MET A 192 26.21 3.95 -2.81
CA MET A 192 25.97 3.51 -4.18
C MET A 192 27.29 3.35 -4.96
N ALA A 193 28.26 4.25 -4.78
CA ALA A 193 29.58 4.13 -5.40
C ALA A 193 30.25 2.80 -5.01
N ARG A 194 30.26 2.47 -3.71
CA ARG A 194 30.79 1.18 -3.21
C ARG A 194 30.00 -0.02 -3.74
N ALA A 195 28.67 0.08 -3.82
CA ALA A 195 27.82 -1.00 -4.32
C ALA A 195 28.07 -1.30 -5.81
N ARG A 196 28.34 -0.27 -6.62
CA ARG A 196 28.68 -0.42 -8.05
C ARG A 196 30.02 -1.13 -8.25
N ASP A 197 30.97 -0.92 -7.36
CA ASP A 197 32.28 -1.61 -7.40
C ASP A 197 32.19 -3.10 -7.03
N ALA A 198 31.16 -3.50 -6.26
CA ALA A 198 31.04 -4.85 -5.70
C ALA A 198 30.51 -5.94 -6.66
N THR A 199 30.20 -5.61 -7.92
CA THR A 199 29.62 -6.55 -8.93
C THR A 199 28.45 -7.37 -8.39
N VAL A 200 27.38 -6.69 -7.99
CA VAL A 200 26.18 -7.32 -7.41
C VAL A 200 25.38 -8.08 -8.47
N SER A 201 25.21 -9.39 -8.25
CA SER A 201 24.59 -10.32 -9.20
C SER A 201 23.20 -10.77 -8.79
N THR A 202 22.91 -10.84 -7.48
CA THR A 202 21.62 -11.30 -6.97
C THR A 202 20.48 -10.34 -7.33
N LYS A 203 19.27 -10.87 -7.44
CA LYS A 203 18.07 -10.05 -7.69
C LYS A 203 17.86 -9.04 -6.58
N VAL A 204 17.94 -9.48 -5.33
CA VAL A 204 17.75 -8.63 -4.13
C VAL A 204 18.74 -7.45 -4.12
N GLY A 205 20.00 -7.70 -4.46
CA GLY A 205 20.99 -6.65 -4.52
C GLY A 205 20.75 -5.65 -5.65
N LYS A 206 20.32 -6.11 -6.83
CA LYS A 206 19.93 -5.24 -7.96
C LYS A 206 18.72 -4.37 -7.62
N ASP A 207 17.71 -4.97 -6.99
CA ASP A 207 16.50 -4.29 -6.54
C ASP A 207 16.85 -3.17 -5.52
N LEU A 208 17.77 -3.45 -4.59
CA LEU A 208 18.26 -2.45 -3.63
C LEU A 208 19.02 -1.30 -4.30
N ILE A 209 19.85 -1.58 -5.31
CA ILE A 209 20.57 -0.54 -6.07
C ILE A 209 19.57 0.33 -6.83
N LYS A 210 18.61 -0.27 -7.55
CA LYS A 210 17.54 0.46 -8.25
C LYS A 210 16.72 1.32 -7.29
N THR A 211 16.42 0.79 -6.10
CA THR A 211 15.73 1.53 -5.03
C THR A 211 16.55 2.73 -4.56
N ALA A 212 17.86 2.56 -4.35
CA ALA A 212 18.73 3.64 -3.94
C ALA A 212 18.83 4.74 -5.00
N GLU A 213 18.89 4.38 -6.29
CA GLU A 213 18.88 5.33 -7.40
C GLU A 213 17.59 6.16 -7.44
N LEU A 214 16.44 5.50 -7.27
CA LEU A 214 15.14 6.18 -7.15
C LEU A 214 15.10 7.13 -5.95
N LEU A 215 15.63 6.72 -4.79
CA LEU A 215 15.68 7.58 -3.61
C LEU A 215 16.64 8.76 -3.77
N VAL A 216 17.78 8.59 -4.45
CA VAL A 216 18.68 9.71 -4.78
C VAL A 216 17.97 10.70 -5.69
N GLU A 217 17.30 10.22 -6.75
CA GLU A 217 16.54 11.08 -7.63
C GLU A 217 15.45 11.84 -6.87
N LEU A 218 14.66 11.13 -6.07
CA LEU A 218 13.61 11.67 -5.22
C LEU A 218 14.16 12.75 -4.27
N ARG A 219 15.17 12.41 -3.45
CA ARG A 219 15.78 13.33 -2.48
C ARG A 219 16.42 14.53 -3.18
N SER A 220 17.04 14.33 -4.35
CA SER A 220 17.63 15.41 -5.14
C SER A 220 16.57 16.36 -5.72
N ALA A 221 15.40 15.83 -6.13
CA ALA A 221 14.29 16.64 -6.62
C ALA A 221 13.73 17.52 -5.50
N PHE A 222 13.50 16.95 -4.31
CA PHE A 222 13.09 17.72 -3.13
C PHE A 222 14.15 18.74 -2.71
N LYS A 223 15.44 18.40 -2.81
CA LYS A 223 16.57 19.28 -2.48
C LYS A 223 16.70 20.46 -3.46
N ALA A 224 16.43 20.24 -4.74
CA ALA A 224 16.58 21.25 -5.79
C ALA A 224 15.58 22.43 -5.64
N GLY A 225 14.48 22.24 -4.92
CA GLY A 225 13.56 23.32 -4.57
C GLY A 225 12.36 23.44 -5.51
N PRO A 226 12.03 24.65 -6.02
CA PRO A 226 10.68 25.02 -6.49
C PRO A 226 10.16 24.27 -7.73
N ASP A 227 10.99 23.42 -8.35
CA ASP A 227 10.61 22.58 -9.49
C ASP A 227 9.76 21.39 -9.04
N TRP A 228 8.48 21.66 -8.80
CA TRP A 228 7.52 20.64 -8.39
C TRP A 228 7.22 19.62 -9.48
N GLU A 229 7.36 19.98 -10.75
CA GLU A 229 7.16 19.04 -11.86
C GLU A 229 8.18 17.89 -11.77
N ARG A 230 9.44 18.21 -11.44
CA ARG A 230 10.46 17.20 -11.21
C ARG A 230 10.17 16.32 -9.99
N VAL A 231 9.67 16.90 -8.89
CA VAL A 231 9.29 16.12 -7.70
C VAL A 231 8.15 15.16 -8.02
N GLU A 232 7.14 15.61 -8.75
CA GLU A 232 6.02 14.79 -9.17
C GLU A 232 6.45 13.64 -10.07
N ALA A 233 7.35 13.90 -11.03
CA ALA A 233 7.91 12.87 -11.91
C ALA A 233 8.71 11.81 -11.12
N ALA A 234 9.56 12.24 -10.17
CA ALA A 234 10.34 11.34 -9.34
C ALA A 234 9.46 10.47 -8.42
N VAL A 235 8.42 11.06 -7.82
CA VAL A 235 7.44 10.32 -7.01
C VAL A 235 6.65 9.34 -7.87
N ALA A 236 6.19 9.74 -9.05
CA ALA A 236 5.46 8.86 -9.96
C ALA A 236 6.32 7.67 -10.39
N ALA A 237 7.60 7.88 -10.69
CA ALA A 237 8.54 6.81 -11.01
C ALA A 237 8.73 5.84 -9.83
N ALA A 238 8.87 6.35 -8.60
CA ALA A 238 9.00 5.53 -7.41
C ALA A 238 7.72 4.73 -7.08
N VAL A 239 6.54 5.30 -7.29
CA VAL A 239 5.24 4.64 -7.12
C VAL A 239 5.03 3.55 -8.19
N ALA A 240 5.34 3.84 -9.46
CA ALA A 240 5.26 2.84 -10.52
C ALA A 240 6.17 1.62 -10.22
N ALA A 241 7.41 1.88 -9.79
CA ALA A 241 8.33 0.81 -9.40
C ALA A 241 7.82 -0.02 -8.20
N ARG A 242 7.09 0.59 -7.27
CA ARG A 242 6.43 -0.10 -6.14
C ARG A 242 5.31 -1.02 -6.64
N ASP A 243 4.45 -0.51 -7.50
CA ASP A 243 3.22 -1.17 -7.93
C ASP A 243 3.48 -2.32 -8.93
N GLU A 244 4.52 -2.20 -9.76
CA GLU A 244 4.96 -3.27 -10.68
C GLU A 244 5.65 -4.45 -9.97
N HIS A 245 5.75 -4.42 -8.63
CA HIS A 245 6.54 -5.36 -7.84
C HIS A 245 8.01 -5.45 -8.28
N GLU A 246 8.50 -4.41 -8.95
CA GLU A 246 9.81 -4.35 -9.60
C GLU A 246 10.96 -3.95 -8.65
N GLY A 247 10.86 -4.36 -7.39
CA GLY A 247 12.01 -4.34 -6.50
C GLY A 247 12.25 -3.04 -5.74
N VAL A 248 11.20 -2.30 -5.37
CA VAL A 248 11.37 -1.29 -4.30
C VAL A 248 11.63 -2.01 -2.98
N SER A 249 12.78 -1.74 -2.39
CA SER A 249 13.18 -2.34 -1.11
C SER A 249 12.22 -1.92 0.02
N ARG A 250 11.99 -2.81 0.99
CA ARG A 250 11.01 -2.57 2.08
C ARG A 250 11.37 -1.34 2.90
N GLU A 251 12.66 -1.06 3.01
CA GLU A 251 13.24 0.08 3.72
C GLU A 251 12.82 1.42 3.10
N ALA A 252 12.65 1.48 1.76
CA ALA A 252 12.29 2.70 1.05
C ALA A 252 10.78 2.97 1.00
N LEU A 253 9.93 1.95 1.19
CA LEU A 253 8.48 2.05 1.04
C LEU A 253 7.86 3.19 1.85
N ALA A 254 8.33 3.35 3.10
CA ALA A 254 7.80 4.36 3.98
C ALA A 254 8.19 5.79 3.55
N GLU A 255 9.35 5.97 2.91
CA GLU A 255 9.77 7.26 2.35
C GLU A 255 8.99 7.59 1.07
N VAL A 256 8.84 6.62 0.16
CA VAL A 256 8.05 6.77 -1.07
C VAL A 256 6.60 7.12 -0.75
N ALA A 257 5.95 6.39 0.16
CA ALA A 257 4.57 6.67 0.57
C ALA A 257 4.40 8.07 1.14
N ARG A 258 5.40 8.60 1.85
CA ARG A 258 5.37 9.98 2.37
C ARG A 258 5.58 11.03 1.30
N ALA A 259 6.46 10.77 0.35
CA ALA A 259 6.66 11.65 -0.79
C ALA A 259 5.38 11.72 -1.66
N GLU A 260 4.72 10.58 -1.86
CA GLU A 260 3.41 10.49 -2.50
C GLU A 260 2.34 11.28 -1.74
N ALA A 261 2.24 11.10 -0.42
CA ALA A 261 1.30 11.87 0.41
C ALA A 261 1.57 13.39 0.33
N GLU A 262 2.83 13.81 0.31
CA GLU A 262 3.18 15.24 0.17
C GLU A 262 2.79 15.82 -1.20
N VAL A 263 3.06 15.08 -2.30
CA VAL A 263 2.61 15.49 -3.64
C VAL A 263 1.08 15.62 -3.68
N ASN A 264 0.38 14.61 -3.16
CA ASN A 264 -1.09 14.60 -3.11
C ASN A 264 -1.63 15.76 -2.26
N ASP A 265 -1.01 16.03 -1.12
CA ASP A 265 -1.38 17.14 -0.24
C ASP A 265 -1.26 18.49 -0.97
N ARG A 266 -0.17 18.74 -1.70
CA ARG A 266 0.02 20.02 -2.42
C ARG A 266 -0.91 20.15 -3.61
N LYS A 267 -1.11 19.07 -4.38
CA LYS A 267 -2.10 19.04 -5.46
C LYS A 267 -3.50 19.35 -4.94
N PHE A 268 -3.85 18.79 -3.78
CA PHE A 268 -5.13 19.05 -3.14
C PHE A 268 -5.28 20.52 -2.72
N VAL A 269 -4.27 21.12 -2.08
CA VAL A 269 -4.29 22.55 -1.72
C VAL A 269 -4.46 23.43 -2.96
N ALA A 270 -3.66 23.21 -4.00
CA ALA A 270 -3.75 23.98 -5.25
C ALA A 270 -5.13 23.83 -5.93
N LEU A 271 -5.71 22.62 -5.89
CA LEU A 271 -7.03 22.33 -6.40
C LEU A 271 -8.13 23.08 -5.62
N VAL A 272 -8.08 23.04 -4.28
CA VAL A 272 -9.03 23.76 -3.41
C VAL A 272 -8.91 25.27 -3.60
N GLU A 273 -7.70 25.83 -3.59
CA GLU A 273 -7.52 27.27 -3.79
C GLU A 273 -8.03 27.73 -5.15
N SER A 274 -7.80 26.95 -6.21
CA SER A 274 -8.33 27.22 -7.54
C SER A 274 -9.86 27.17 -7.57
N ALA A 275 -10.47 26.19 -6.89
CA ALA A 275 -11.92 26.06 -6.81
C ALA A 275 -12.57 27.11 -5.90
N LEU A 276 -11.90 27.59 -4.85
CA LEU A 276 -12.36 28.71 -4.05
C LEU A 276 -12.29 30.03 -4.81
N LYS A 277 -11.26 30.24 -5.64
CA LYS A 277 -11.16 31.42 -6.50
C LYS A 277 -12.21 31.43 -7.62
N ARG A 278 -12.51 30.26 -8.20
CA ARG A 278 -13.53 30.09 -9.24
C ARG A 278 -14.93 30.02 -8.63
N GLY A 279 -15.93 30.63 -9.27
CA GLY A 279 -17.33 30.52 -8.85
C GLY A 279 -17.70 31.22 -7.54
N ARG A 280 -16.83 32.12 -7.02
CA ARG A 280 -17.16 32.95 -5.86
C ARG A 280 -18.19 34.03 -6.21
N ALA A 281 -19.02 34.42 -5.25
CA ALA A 281 -19.84 35.61 -5.39
C ALA A 281 -18.96 36.87 -5.43
N THR A 282 -19.23 37.79 -6.34
CA THR A 282 -18.48 39.04 -6.51
C THR A 282 -19.42 40.24 -6.56
N GLY A 283 -19.01 41.36 -5.97
CA GLY A 283 -19.80 42.60 -5.97
C GLY A 283 -19.68 43.33 -4.64
N PRO A 284 -20.02 44.63 -4.58
CA PRO A 284 -20.19 45.32 -3.31
C PRO A 284 -21.43 44.81 -2.58
N VAL A 285 -21.50 45.07 -1.28
CA VAL A 285 -22.69 44.76 -0.45
C VAL A 285 -23.92 45.47 -1.03
N GLY A 286 -25.03 44.76 -1.12
CA GLY A 286 -26.29 45.17 -1.75
C GLY A 286 -26.37 44.91 -3.26
N GLU A 287 -25.24 44.64 -3.92
CA GLU A 287 -25.15 44.28 -5.35
C GLU A 287 -24.33 42.99 -5.55
N LEU A 288 -24.33 42.10 -4.56
CA LEU A 288 -23.59 40.84 -4.63
C LEU A 288 -24.14 39.98 -5.79
N ASP A 289 -23.29 39.67 -6.77
CA ASP A 289 -23.67 38.84 -7.91
C ASP A 289 -23.82 37.37 -7.51
N THR A 290 -25.03 37.00 -7.11
CA THR A 290 -25.40 35.62 -6.80
C THR A 290 -25.68 34.79 -8.06
N ALA A 291 -25.85 35.41 -9.23
CA ALA A 291 -26.19 34.72 -10.47
C ALA A 291 -24.98 33.98 -11.04
N HIS A 292 -23.79 34.57 -10.95
CA HIS A 292 -22.53 33.93 -11.36
C HIS A 292 -21.87 33.09 -10.27
N CYS A 293 -22.49 33.01 -9.08
CA CYS A 293 -22.07 32.12 -8.02
C CYS A 293 -22.30 30.67 -8.44
N ASP A 294 -21.22 29.90 -8.54
CA ASP A 294 -21.25 28.50 -8.93
C ASP A 294 -20.79 27.62 -7.77
N PRO A 295 -21.72 26.99 -7.03
CA PRO A 295 -21.36 26.05 -5.97
C PRO A 295 -20.78 24.73 -6.50
N ASP A 296 -21.04 24.37 -7.75
CA ASP A 296 -20.72 23.04 -8.28
C ASP A 296 -19.24 22.87 -8.58
N VAL A 297 -18.49 23.96 -8.75
CA VAL A 297 -17.02 23.95 -8.88
C VAL A 297 -16.30 23.33 -7.68
N LEU A 298 -16.93 23.33 -6.49
CA LEU A 298 -16.36 22.74 -5.27
C LEU A 298 -16.68 21.26 -5.11
N THR A 299 -17.70 20.74 -5.80
CA THR A 299 -18.10 19.33 -5.74
C THR A 299 -16.97 18.35 -6.09
N PRO A 300 -16.27 18.47 -7.24
CA PRO A 300 -15.20 17.52 -7.58
C PRO A 300 -14.00 17.59 -6.63
N VAL A 301 -13.76 18.74 -5.99
CA VAL A 301 -12.70 18.91 -5.00
C VAL A 301 -13.06 18.20 -3.70
N ILE A 302 -14.32 18.30 -3.28
CA ILE A 302 -14.84 17.60 -2.10
C ILE A 302 -14.79 16.08 -2.33
N GLU A 303 -15.24 15.60 -3.49
CA GLU A 303 -15.17 14.18 -3.86
C GLU A 303 -13.72 13.66 -3.87
N ARG A 304 -12.78 14.45 -4.42
CA ARG A 304 -11.36 14.10 -4.37
C ARG A 304 -10.84 14.03 -2.94
N GLY A 305 -11.20 14.99 -2.09
CA GLY A 305 -10.81 14.98 -0.68
C GLY A 305 -11.38 13.77 0.07
N GLU A 306 -12.63 13.42 -0.18
CA GLU A 306 -13.27 12.23 0.39
C GLU A 306 -12.62 10.93 -0.07
N SER A 307 -12.21 10.85 -1.34
CA SER A 307 -11.50 9.68 -1.87
C SER A 307 -10.12 9.45 -1.24
N LEU A 308 -9.45 10.52 -0.79
CA LEU A 308 -8.15 10.45 -0.14
C LEU A 308 -8.27 10.09 1.36
N GLY A 309 -9.40 10.40 2.00
CA GLY A 309 -9.73 9.91 3.35
C GLY A 309 -8.64 10.15 4.40
N GLU A 310 -8.08 9.06 4.94
CA GLU A 310 -7.06 9.08 6.01
C GLU A 310 -5.69 9.59 5.53
N ASP A 311 -5.42 9.54 4.22
CA ASP A 311 -4.14 9.94 3.63
C ASP A 311 -3.96 11.47 3.59
N LEU A 312 -5.04 12.23 3.74
CA LEU A 312 -4.96 13.69 3.84
C LEU A 312 -4.31 14.12 5.15
N SER A 313 -3.36 15.05 5.05
CA SER A 313 -2.80 15.67 6.25
C SER A 313 -3.86 16.43 7.07
N PRO A 314 -3.68 16.58 8.40
CA PRO A 314 -4.63 17.31 9.24
C PRO A 314 -4.98 18.74 8.73
N PRO A 315 -4.03 19.55 8.23
CA PRO A 315 -4.34 20.85 7.62
C PRO A 315 -5.25 20.73 6.40
N ASN A 316 -5.02 19.73 5.56
CA ASN A 316 -5.82 19.52 4.36
C ASN A 316 -7.23 18.99 4.67
N ARG A 317 -7.39 18.24 5.76
CA ARG A 317 -8.73 17.90 6.26
C ARG A 317 -9.49 19.13 6.74
N ALA A 318 -8.83 20.06 7.43
CA ALA A 318 -9.46 21.34 7.79
C ALA A 318 -9.83 22.16 6.53
N LEU A 319 -8.98 22.13 5.51
CA LEU A 319 -9.25 22.78 4.23
C LEU A 319 -10.45 22.14 3.49
N LEU A 320 -10.61 20.82 3.56
CA LEU A 320 -11.79 20.10 3.04
C LEU A 320 -13.07 20.53 3.77
N GLU A 321 -13.04 20.69 5.09
CA GLU A 321 -14.18 21.24 5.84
C GLU A 321 -14.54 22.66 5.42
N VAL A 322 -13.53 23.50 5.16
CA VAL A 322 -13.76 24.85 4.62
C VAL A 322 -14.38 24.76 3.21
N ALA A 323 -13.90 23.89 2.34
CA ALA A 323 -14.48 23.71 1.00
C ALA A 323 -15.96 23.27 1.07
N ARG A 324 -16.31 22.35 1.98
CA ARG A 324 -17.71 21.94 2.24
C ARG A 324 -18.55 23.12 2.74
N LEU A 325 -18.02 23.90 3.67
CA LEU A 325 -18.70 25.08 4.20
C LEU A 325 -18.94 26.12 3.10
N MET A 326 -17.93 26.43 2.29
CA MET A 326 -18.03 27.38 1.18
C MET A 326 -19.02 26.92 0.11
N ARG A 327 -19.09 25.62 -0.17
CA ARG A 327 -20.13 25.08 -1.06
C ARG A 327 -21.53 25.31 -0.49
N ARG A 328 -21.76 25.03 0.80
CA ARG A 328 -23.05 25.30 1.46
C ARG A 328 -23.41 26.78 1.43
N LEU A 329 -22.43 27.66 1.69
CA LEU A 329 -22.59 29.10 1.63
C LEU A 329 -23.04 29.55 0.23
N ARG A 330 -22.36 29.08 -0.83
CA ARG A 330 -22.69 29.42 -2.21
C ARG A 330 -24.08 28.93 -2.63
N VAL A 331 -24.47 27.72 -2.21
CA VAL A 331 -25.85 27.22 -2.42
C VAL A 331 -26.88 28.12 -1.73
N ALA A 332 -26.63 28.53 -0.49
CA ALA A 332 -27.54 29.42 0.25
C ALA A 332 -27.64 30.81 -0.38
N LEU A 333 -26.51 31.39 -0.82
CA LEU A 333 -26.48 32.67 -1.54
C LEU A 333 -27.28 32.60 -2.84
N LYS A 334 -27.10 31.53 -3.63
CA LYS A 334 -27.83 31.32 -4.88
C LYS A 334 -29.35 31.13 -4.67
N ALA A 335 -29.73 30.55 -3.53
CA ALA A 335 -31.13 30.39 -3.13
C ALA A 335 -31.73 31.62 -2.42
N HIS A 336 -30.93 32.68 -2.20
CA HIS A 336 -31.30 33.84 -1.39
C HIS A 336 -31.76 33.48 0.05
N ASP A 337 -31.26 32.36 0.60
CA ASP A 337 -31.55 31.93 1.97
C ASP A 337 -30.53 32.53 2.96
N PHE A 338 -30.74 33.79 3.30
CA PHE A 338 -29.85 34.54 4.20
C PHE A 338 -29.80 34.01 5.63
N ALA A 339 -30.78 33.21 6.07
CA ALA A 339 -30.72 32.53 7.36
C ALA A 339 -29.65 31.43 7.35
N SER A 340 -29.58 30.65 6.26
CA SER A 340 -28.53 29.65 6.05
C SER A 340 -27.15 30.28 5.83
N VAL A 341 -27.08 31.43 5.15
CA VAL A 341 -25.83 32.21 5.02
C VAL A 341 -25.27 32.58 6.39
N ARG A 342 -26.08 33.18 7.29
CA ARG A 342 -25.63 33.53 8.65
C ARG A 342 -25.14 32.32 9.46
N ARG A 343 -25.79 31.16 9.31
CA ARG A 343 -25.33 29.90 9.96
C ARG A 343 -23.94 29.50 9.44
N CYS A 344 -23.74 29.51 8.12
CA CYS A 344 -22.45 29.17 7.52
C CYS A 344 -21.35 30.15 7.95
N VAL A 345 -21.64 31.46 8.02
CA VAL A 345 -20.69 32.47 8.50
C VAL A 345 -20.34 32.23 9.98
N GLY A 346 -21.31 31.90 10.84
CA GLY A 346 -21.07 31.58 12.24
C GLY A 346 -20.21 30.32 12.45
N GLU A 347 -20.37 29.32 11.58
CA GLU A 347 -19.49 28.15 11.53
C GLU A 347 -18.08 28.51 11.07
N ALA A 348 -17.96 29.37 10.05
CA ALA A 348 -16.67 29.81 9.48
C ALA A 348 -15.78 30.47 10.54
N MET A 349 -16.36 31.23 11.48
CA MET A 349 -15.63 31.89 12.57
C MET A 349 -14.93 30.93 13.53
N ARG A 350 -15.30 29.63 13.52
CA ARG A 350 -14.66 28.57 14.32
C ARG A 350 -13.58 27.82 13.56
N LEU A 351 -13.47 28.03 12.25
CA LEU A 351 -12.53 27.35 11.37
C LEU A 351 -11.40 28.29 10.97
N LEU A 352 -10.23 27.73 10.66
CA LEU A 352 -9.14 28.48 10.05
C LEU A 352 -9.43 28.62 8.54
N VAL A 353 -10.10 29.70 8.18
CA VAL A 353 -10.46 30.00 6.80
C VAL A 353 -9.25 30.52 6.03
N PRO A 354 -8.91 29.97 4.85
CA PRO A 354 -7.87 30.51 3.98
C PRO A 354 -8.20 31.93 3.53
N GLY A 355 -7.19 32.81 3.42
CA GLY A 355 -7.38 34.22 3.04
C GLY A 355 -8.19 34.42 1.76
N VAL A 356 -8.09 33.48 0.80
CA VAL A 356 -8.87 33.53 -0.46
C VAL A 356 -10.39 33.44 -0.28
N ALA A 357 -10.86 32.85 0.82
CA ALA A 357 -12.28 32.71 1.14
C ALA A 357 -12.79 33.78 2.13
N VAL A 358 -11.88 34.52 2.78
CA VAL A 358 -12.23 35.54 3.79
C VAL A 358 -13.05 36.67 3.18
N GLU A 359 -12.66 37.17 2.00
CA GLU A 359 -13.38 38.26 1.33
C GLU A 359 -14.81 37.85 0.93
N GLU A 360 -14.98 36.63 0.41
CA GLU A 360 -16.31 36.09 0.06
C GLU A 360 -17.18 35.91 1.32
N LEU A 361 -16.62 35.38 2.40
CA LEU A 361 -17.33 35.24 3.68
C LEU A 361 -17.71 36.58 4.30
N ARG A 362 -16.84 37.58 4.17
CA ARG A 362 -17.11 38.94 4.65
C ARG A 362 -18.26 39.58 3.87
N ALA A 363 -18.19 39.54 2.54
CA ALA A 363 -19.26 40.06 1.69
C ALA A 363 -20.59 39.35 1.96
N ALA A 364 -20.58 38.02 2.09
CA ALA A 364 -21.77 37.24 2.40
C ALA A 364 -22.34 37.55 3.79
N LYS A 365 -21.49 37.84 4.77
CA LYS A 365 -21.92 38.28 6.11
C LYS A 365 -22.60 39.65 6.04
N GLU A 366 -21.96 40.63 5.42
CA GLU A 366 -22.47 41.99 5.30
C GLU A 366 -23.84 41.98 4.56
N GLU A 367 -23.94 41.23 3.46
CA GLU A 367 -25.19 41.04 2.71
C GLU A 367 -26.32 40.43 3.58
N ALA A 368 -26.00 39.39 4.35
CA ALA A 368 -26.99 38.71 5.18
C ALA A 368 -27.44 39.52 6.41
N ASP A 369 -26.59 40.44 6.88
CA ASP A 369 -26.92 41.40 7.94
C ASP A 369 -27.83 42.50 7.37
N ASP A 370 -27.53 43.04 6.18
CA ASP A 370 -28.36 44.05 5.49
C ASP A 370 -29.76 43.51 5.19
N HIS A 371 -29.87 42.30 4.64
CA HIS A 371 -31.16 41.65 4.42
C HIS A 371 -31.95 41.43 5.72
N ALA A 372 -31.28 41.15 6.84
CA ALA A 372 -31.94 41.01 8.14
C ALA A 372 -32.51 42.34 8.62
N ILE A 373 -31.77 43.43 8.46
CA ILE A 373 -32.21 44.78 8.81
C ILE A 373 -33.40 45.19 7.94
N CYS A 374 -33.33 45.00 6.63
CA CYS A 374 -34.43 45.31 5.71
C CYS A 374 -35.70 44.51 6.06
N ALA A 375 -35.56 43.22 6.38
CA ALA A 375 -36.69 42.40 6.80
C ALA A 375 -37.32 42.90 8.12
N GLN A 376 -36.50 43.25 9.11
CA GLN A 376 -36.98 43.82 10.39
C GLN A 376 -37.69 45.16 10.19
N LEU A 377 -37.16 46.03 9.34
CA LEU A 377 -37.79 47.31 9.02
C LEU A 377 -39.10 47.12 8.27
N HIS A 378 -39.15 46.22 7.29
CA HIS A 378 -40.37 45.91 6.56
C HIS A 378 -41.46 45.34 7.48
N ASP A 379 -41.09 44.45 8.39
CA ASP A 379 -41.98 43.85 9.38
C ASP A 379 -42.47 44.88 10.42
N ALA A 380 -41.58 45.78 10.87
CA ALA A 380 -41.94 46.90 11.74
C ALA A 380 -42.89 47.90 11.06
N LEU A 381 -42.66 48.24 9.78
CA LEU A 381 -43.53 49.12 9.00
C LEU A 381 -44.89 48.46 8.69
N SER A 382 -44.89 47.16 8.43
CA SER A 382 -46.13 46.40 8.15
C SER A 382 -47.01 46.27 9.40
N ARG A 383 -46.41 46.17 10.59
CA ARG A 383 -47.15 46.14 11.87
C ARG A 383 -47.41 47.51 12.49
N GLY A 384 -46.55 48.49 12.19
CA GLY A 384 -46.57 49.84 12.77
C GLY A 384 -47.21 50.89 11.86
N GLY A 385 -47.77 50.50 10.71
CA GLY A 385 -48.61 51.37 9.91
C GLY A 385 -49.77 51.88 10.78
N ALA A 386 -50.06 53.19 10.69
CA ALA A 386 -51.20 53.78 11.37
C ALA A 386 -52.50 53.20 10.78
N GLU A 387 -52.94 52.06 11.31
CA GLU A 387 -54.29 51.52 11.11
C GLU A 387 -55.28 52.35 11.94
N GLY A 388 -55.47 53.60 11.53
CA GLY A 388 -56.54 54.45 11.99
C GLY A 388 -57.37 54.89 10.79
N THR A 389 -58.69 54.78 10.87
CA THR A 389 -59.56 55.49 9.92
C THR A 389 -59.20 56.96 9.93
N VAL A 390 -59.02 57.57 8.75
CA VAL A 390 -58.78 59.01 8.60
C VAL A 390 -59.95 59.74 9.29
N GLY A 391 -59.74 60.21 10.52
CA GLY A 391 -60.77 60.80 11.38
C GLY A 391 -60.84 60.29 12.83
N ALA A 392 -60.11 59.23 13.21
CA ALA A 392 -60.07 58.70 14.59
C ALA A 392 -58.66 58.74 15.21
N LEU A 393 -57.95 59.85 15.06
CA LEU A 393 -56.80 60.16 15.89
C LEU A 393 -57.32 60.89 17.13
N ASP A 394 -57.78 60.13 18.13
CA ASP A 394 -57.94 60.67 19.48
C ASP A 394 -56.54 60.91 20.06
N GLY A 395 -56.27 62.17 20.41
CA GLY A 395 -55.01 62.63 20.98
C GLY A 395 -54.81 62.31 22.46
#